data_AF-A0A1V4QKW8-F1
#
_entry.id   AF-A0A1V4QKW8-F1
#
_cell.length_a   1.000
_cell.length_b   1.000
_cell.length_c   1.000
_cell.angle_alpha   90.00
_cell.angle_beta   90.00
_cell.angle_gamma   90.00
#
_symmetry.space_group_name_H-M   'P 1'
#
loop_
_entity.id
_entity.type
_entity.pdbx_description
1 polymer ?
#
loop_
_entity_poly.entity_id
_entity_poly.type
_entity_poly.pdbx_seq_one_letter_code
_entity_poly.pdbx_strand_id
1 'polypeptide(L)'
;MMRKVILVLTLCLLALMFIATAAMAAKLLCITKETHKGDQSVASCLAKGDEFAIVDDHGVVHILSKREVELTKAFNPQIFEQRAFSIRYRELAPELKIFGTTVRPAQEKK
;
A
#
# COMPACT_ATOMS: atom_id res chain seq x y z
N MET A 1 25.42 38.68 5.52
CA MET A 1 24.44 38.32 4.45
C MET A 1 24.50 36.84 4.08
N MET A 2 25.69 36.25 3.88
CA MET A 2 25.84 34.82 3.49
C MET A 2 25.29 33.79 4.48
N ARG A 3 25.35 34.02 5.81
CA ARG A 3 24.77 33.11 6.82
C ARG A 3 23.25 32.89 6.67
N LYS A 4 22.50 33.92 6.27
CA LYS A 4 21.05 33.82 6.08
C LYS A 4 20.70 33.05 4.80
N VAL A 5 21.51 33.23 3.75
CA VAL A 5 21.38 32.50 2.47
C VAL A 5 21.68 31.02 2.66
N ILE A 6 22.76 30.69 3.39
CA ILE A 6 23.12 29.30 3.69
C ILE A 6 22.01 28.63 4.52
N LEU A 7 21.44 29.34 5.50
CA LEU A 7 20.39 28.79 6.37
C LEU A 7 19.09 28.51 5.60
N VAL A 8 18.69 29.40 4.69
CA VAL A 8 17.54 29.18 3.78
C VAL A 8 17.81 28.03 2.82
N LEU A 9 19.02 27.93 2.27
CA LEU A 9 19.39 26.84 1.37
C LEU A 9 19.36 25.49 2.08
N THR A 10 19.89 25.40 3.31
CA THR A 10 19.83 24.18 4.11
C THR A 10 18.41 23.79 4.49
N LEU A 11 17.55 24.77 4.80
CA LEU A 11 16.14 24.50 5.13
C LEU A 11 15.36 23.99 3.91
N CYS A 12 15.62 24.54 2.72
CA CYS A 12 15.07 24.00 1.47
C CYS A 12 15.56 22.58 1.17
N LEU A 13 16.85 22.30 1.41
CA LEU A 13 17.40 20.95 1.21
C LEU A 13 16.76 19.92 2.16
N LEU A 14 16.58 20.30 3.43
CA LEU A 14 15.91 19.47 4.44
C LEU A 14 14.44 19.24 4.09
N ALA A 15 13.74 20.26 3.60
CA ALA A 15 12.36 20.13 3.14
C ALA A 15 12.24 19.17 1.96
N LEU A 16 13.19 19.22 1.01
CA LEU A 16 13.24 18.31 -0.15
C LEU A 16 13.55 16.85 0.24
N MET A 17 14.41 16.63 1.23
CA MET A 17 14.69 15.27 1.74
C MET A 17 13.47 14.65 2.44
N PHE A 18 12.61 15.45 3.08
CA PHE A 18 11.43 14.95 3.80
C PHE A 18 10.31 14.43 2.89
N ILE A 19 10.29 14.85 1.61
CA ILE A 19 9.27 14.42 0.62
C ILE A 19 9.62 13.08 -0.03
N ALA A 20 10.87 12.61 0.12
CA ALA A 20 11.39 11.44 -0.61
C ALA A 20 11.19 10.10 0.12
N THR A 21 10.53 10.07 1.27
CA THR A 21 10.16 8.78 1.90
C THR A 21 8.96 8.19 1.18
N ALA A 22 9.23 7.52 0.05
CA ALA A 22 8.30 6.57 -0.55
C ALA A 22 8.19 5.37 0.39
N ALA A 23 7.34 5.49 1.42
CA ALA A 23 6.94 4.36 2.23
C ALA A 23 6.21 3.39 1.29
N MET A 24 6.90 2.32 0.90
CA MET A 24 6.27 1.23 0.17
C MET A 24 5.21 0.65 1.11
N ALA A 25 3.93 0.86 0.83
CA ALA A 25 2.86 0.30 1.63
C ALA A 25 2.38 -1.03 1.04
N ALA A 26 1.84 -1.90 1.90
CA ALA A 26 1.19 -3.13 1.50
C ALA A 26 0.05 -2.85 0.50
N LYS A 27 -0.22 -3.77 -0.42
CA LYS A 27 -1.24 -3.60 -1.48
C LYS A 27 -2.09 -4.85 -1.61
N LEU A 28 -3.37 -4.69 -1.91
CA LEU A 28 -4.28 -5.80 -2.20
C LEU A 28 -4.34 -6.01 -3.71
N LEU A 29 -3.89 -7.18 -4.17
CA LEU A 29 -3.79 -7.50 -5.59
C LEU A 29 -4.64 -8.71 -5.93
N CYS A 30 -5.32 -8.64 -7.07
CA CYS A 30 -6.06 -9.77 -7.63
C CYS A 30 -5.08 -10.78 -8.25
N ILE A 31 -5.19 -12.04 -7.84
CA ILE A 31 -4.44 -13.18 -8.36
C ILE A 31 -5.26 -13.76 -9.52
N THR A 32 -5.19 -13.10 -10.67
CA THR A 32 -5.84 -13.59 -11.88
C THR A 32 -4.93 -13.40 -13.08
N LYS A 33 -5.16 -14.20 -14.12
CA LYS A 33 -4.54 -14.02 -15.43
C LYS A 33 -5.19 -12.86 -16.18
N GLU A 34 -6.38 -12.44 -15.76
CA GLU A 34 -7.09 -11.30 -16.33
C GLU A 34 -6.45 -9.96 -15.93
N THR A 35 -6.61 -8.96 -16.79
CA THR A 35 -6.05 -7.62 -16.56
C THR A 35 -7.10 -6.73 -15.89
N HIS A 36 -7.11 -6.68 -14.56
CA HIS A 36 -7.87 -5.67 -13.83
C HIS A 36 -7.02 -4.44 -13.57
N LYS A 37 -7.48 -3.27 -14.05
CA LYS A 37 -6.81 -1.98 -13.85
C LYS A 37 -7.72 -0.99 -13.11
N GLY A 38 -8.42 -1.48 -12.09
CA GLY A 38 -9.31 -0.68 -11.25
C GLY A 38 -10.72 -0.48 -11.79
N ASP A 39 -11.13 -1.24 -12.81
CA ASP A 39 -12.46 -1.14 -13.42
C ASP A 39 -13.58 -1.56 -12.45
N GLN A 40 -13.27 -2.50 -11.56
CA GLN A 40 -14.20 -3.06 -10.57
C GLN A 40 -13.63 -2.93 -9.16
N SER A 41 -14.51 -3.05 -8.16
CA SER A 41 -14.08 -3.14 -6.75
C SER A 41 -13.60 -4.55 -6.43
N VAL A 42 -12.76 -4.67 -5.40
CA VAL A 42 -12.30 -5.96 -4.88
C VAL A 42 -13.48 -6.85 -4.48
N ALA A 43 -14.52 -6.29 -3.86
CA ALA A 43 -15.74 -7.02 -3.49
C ALA A 43 -16.45 -7.64 -4.70
N SER A 44 -16.49 -6.93 -5.84
CA SER A 44 -17.10 -7.43 -7.07
C SER A 44 -16.31 -8.60 -7.66
N CYS A 45 -14.99 -8.51 -7.68
CA CYS A 45 -14.09 -9.58 -8.11
C CYS A 45 -14.18 -10.81 -7.18
N LEU A 46 -14.17 -10.60 -5.86
CA LEU A 46 -14.36 -11.68 -4.88
C LEU A 46 -15.70 -12.41 -5.08
N ALA A 47 -16.77 -11.69 -5.42
CA ALA A 47 -18.07 -12.30 -5.71
C ALA A 47 -18.07 -13.16 -6.99
N LYS A 48 -17.17 -12.88 -7.94
CA LYS A 48 -16.96 -13.68 -9.16
C LYS A 48 -16.07 -14.91 -8.92
N GLY A 49 -15.46 -15.01 -7.75
CA GLY A 49 -14.56 -16.10 -7.39
C GLY A 49 -13.08 -15.78 -7.61
N ASP A 50 -12.72 -14.52 -7.85
CA ASP A 50 -11.32 -14.11 -7.96
C ASP A 50 -10.60 -14.23 -6.61
N GLU A 51 -9.34 -14.65 -6.65
CA GLU A 51 -8.47 -14.73 -5.48
C GLU A 51 -7.70 -13.43 -5.29
N PHE A 52 -7.43 -13.07 -4.04
CA PHE A 52 -6.68 -11.85 -3.70
C PHE A 52 -5.51 -12.16 -2.78
N ALA A 53 -4.42 -11.42 -2.96
CA ALA A 53 -3.27 -11.45 -2.08
C ALA A 53 -2.95 -10.06 -1.54
N ILE A 54 -2.53 -10.02 -0.28
CA ILE A 54 -1.81 -8.88 0.28
C ILE A 54 -0.34 -9.06 -0.08
N VAL A 55 0.23 -8.07 -0.76
CA VAL A 55 1.67 -8.00 -1.03
C VAL A 55 2.24 -6.89 -0.18
N ASP A 56 3.17 -7.22 0.71
CA ASP A 56 3.82 -6.23 1.55
C ASP A 56 4.88 -5.42 0.78
N ASP A 57 5.57 -4.56 1.52
CA ASP A 57 6.63 -3.68 1.03
C ASP A 57 7.92 -4.41 0.68
N HIS A 58 8.15 -5.56 1.30
CA HIS A 58 9.26 -6.47 1.02
C HIS A 58 8.98 -7.45 -0.13
N GLY A 59 7.75 -7.47 -0.67
CA GLY A 59 7.34 -8.37 -1.73
C GLY A 59 6.90 -9.76 -1.24
N VAL A 60 6.66 -9.92 0.06
CA VAL A 60 6.04 -11.12 0.63
C VAL A 60 4.56 -11.14 0.24
N VAL A 61 4.10 -12.31 -0.21
CA VAL A 61 2.75 -12.51 -0.73
C VAL A 61 1.95 -13.35 0.26
N HIS A 62 0.83 -12.81 0.73
CA HIS A 62 -0.14 -13.49 1.58
C HIS A 62 -1.46 -13.62 0.84
N ILE A 63 -1.77 -14.83 0.38
CA ILE A 63 -3.04 -15.13 -0.29
C ILE A 63 -4.15 -15.19 0.76
N LEU A 64 -5.22 -14.45 0.54
CA LEU A 64 -6.37 -14.43 1.44
C LEU A 64 -7.23 -15.67 1.21
N SER A 65 -7.30 -16.54 2.21
CA SER A 65 -8.26 -17.63 2.25
C SER A 65 -9.70 -17.09 2.36
N LYS A 66 -10.68 -17.92 1.99
CA LYS A 66 -12.11 -17.58 2.14
C LYS A 66 -12.46 -17.15 3.57
N ARG A 67 -11.89 -17.85 4.56
CA ARG A 67 -12.10 -17.55 5.99
C ARG A 67 -11.54 -16.19 6.37
N GLU A 68 -10.35 -15.84 5.88
CA GLU A 68 -9.77 -14.51 6.12
C GLU A 68 -10.57 -13.41 5.46
N VAL A 69 -11.09 -13.64 4.25
CA VAL A 69 -11.99 -12.70 3.57
C VAL A 69 -13.25 -12.47 4.39
N GLU A 70 -13.90 -13.53 4.88
CA GLU A 70 -15.11 -13.43 5.71
C GLU A 70 -14.86 -12.67 7.02
N LEU A 71 -13.78 -13.03 7.74
CA LEU A 71 -13.39 -12.33 8.96
C LEU A 71 -13.07 -10.86 8.67
N THR A 72 -12.31 -10.59 7.61
CA THR A 72 -11.98 -9.23 7.21
C THR A 72 -13.22 -8.43 6.84
N LYS A 73 -14.24 -9.03 6.21
CA LYS A 73 -15.52 -8.35 5.94
C LYS A 73 -16.24 -7.98 7.23
N ALA A 74 -16.17 -8.82 8.26
CA ALA A 74 -16.79 -8.54 9.56
C ALA A 74 -16.08 -7.41 10.32
N PHE A 75 -14.75 -7.34 10.25
CA PHE A 75 -13.95 -6.35 11.00
C PHE A 75 -13.67 -5.05 10.22
N ASN A 76 -13.53 -5.12 8.89
CA ASN A 76 -13.06 -4.01 8.05
C ASN A 76 -13.59 -4.13 6.60
N PRO A 77 -14.92 -4.05 6.37
CA PRO A 77 -15.52 -4.30 5.05
C PRO A 77 -15.06 -3.31 3.96
N GLN A 78 -14.76 -2.07 4.35
CA GLN A 78 -14.32 -0.99 3.46
C GLN A 78 -13.02 -1.31 2.70
N ILE A 79 -12.20 -2.26 3.17
CA ILE A 79 -11.01 -2.71 2.45
C ILE A 79 -11.37 -3.37 1.11
N PHE A 80 -12.59 -3.89 0.95
CA PHE A 80 -13.02 -4.53 -0.28
C PHE A 80 -13.75 -3.58 -1.23
N GLU A 81 -14.01 -2.34 -0.81
CA GLU A 81 -14.61 -1.31 -1.67
C GLU A 81 -13.58 -0.65 -2.60
N GLN A 82 -12.29 -0.81 -2.28
CA GLN A 82 -11.21 -0.29 -3.13
C GLN A 82 -11.19 -0.95 -4.52
N ARG A 83 -10.55 -0.26 -5.45
CA ARG A 83 -10.41 -0.72 -6.83
C ARG A 83 -9.49 -1.94 -6.90
N ALA A 84 -9.91 -2.94 -7.67
CA ALA A 84 -9.16 -4.17 -7.88
C ALA A 84 -8.10 -4.00 -8.97
N PHE A 85 -6.86 -4.35 -8.65
CA PHE A 85 -5.75 -4.34 -9.59
C PHE A 85 -5.10 -5.70 -9.64
N SER A 86 -4.77 -6.19 -10.84
CA SER A 86 -3.96 -7.40 -10.97
C SER A 86 -2.48 -7.09 -10.74
N ILE A 87 -1.68 -8.14 -10.54
CA ILE A 87 -0.24 -8.05 -10.27
C ILE A 87 0.50 -7.16 -11.28
N ARG A 88 0.07 -7.17 -12.56
CA ARG A 88 0.63 -6.34 -13.63
C ARG A 88 0.54 -4.83 -13.35
N TYR A 89 -0.46 -4.41 -12.60
CA TYR A 89 -0.71 -3.00 -12.27
C TYR A 89 -0.47 -2.69 -10.79
N ARG A 90 0.40 -3.45 -10.13
CA ARG A 90 0.75 -3.27 -8.71
C ARG A 90 1.09 -1.82 -8.35
N GLU A 91 1.80 -1.11 -9.22
CA GLU A 91 2.21 0.29 -8.97
C GLU A 91 1.02 1.26 -8.91
N LEU A 92 -0.09 0.92 -9.59
CA LEU A 92 -1.31 1.72 -9.59
C LEU A 92 -2.28 1.29 -8.49
N ALA A 93 -2.01 0.17 -7.82
CA ALA A 93 -2.90 -0.37 -6.82
C ALA A 93 -2.86 0.49 -5.53
N PRO A 94 -4.02 0.76 -4.92
CA PRO A 94 -4.11 1.56 -3.72
C PRO A 94 -3.36 0.90 -2.56
N GLU A 95 -2.82 1.75 -1.71
CA GLU A 95 -2.12 1.33 -0.51
C GLU A 95 -3.09 0.87 0.57
N LEU A 96 -2.82 -0.31 1.12
CA LEU A 96 -3.52 -0.83 2.28
C LEU A 96 -3.03 -0.12 3.53
N LYS A 97 -3.94 0.64 4.14
CA LYS A 97 -3.77 1.12 5.51
C LYS A 97 -4.12 -0.02 6.46
N ILE A 98 -3.14 -0.86 6.76
CA ILE A 98 -3.25 -1.87 7.80
C ILE A 98 -3.19 -1.13 9.14
N PHE A 99 -4.30 -1.09 9.89
CA PHE A 99 -4.28 -0.57 11.27
C PHE A 99 -3.27 -1.38 12.08
N GLY A 100 -2.17 -0.75 12.52
CA GLY A 100 -1.19 -1.35 13.42
C GLY A 100 0.24 -1.50 12.88
N THR A 101 0.53 -1.21 11.60
CA THR A 101 1.92 -1.01 11.16
C THR A 101 2.41 0.35 11.64
N THR A 102 2.71 0.45 12.93
CA THR A 102 3.80 1.31 13.36
C THR A 102 5.05 0.79 12.65
N VAL A 103 5.39 1.41 11.53
CA VAL A 103 6.77 1.36 11.03
C VAL A 103 7.58 1.95 12.17
N ARG A 104 8.17 1.10 13.02
CA ARG A 104 9.24 1.57 13.92
C ARG A 104 10.29 2.14 12.96
N PRO A 105 10.58 3.45 13.00
CA PRO A 105 11.75 3.93 12.28
C PRO A 105 12.93 3.13 12.84
N ALA A 106 13.70 2.53 11.94
CA ALA A 106 14.93 1.83 12.30
C ALA A 106 15.70 2.73 13.27
N GLN A 107 15.81 2.28 14.52
CA GLN A 107 16.48 3.04 15.56
C GLN A 107 17.90 3.30 15.09
N GLU A 108 18.19 4.57 14.90
CA GLU A 108 19.50 5.15 14.63
C GLU A 108 20.52 4.52 15.59
N LYS A 109 21.46 3.75 15.04
CA LYS A 109 22.63 3.31 15.80
C LYS A 109 23.46 4.56 16.09
N LYS A 110 23.46 4.90 17.38
CA LYS A 110 24.23 5.93 18.08
C LYS A 110 25.67 6.06 17.64
#